data_AF-A0A0F9KYI0-F1
#
_entry.id   AF-A0A0F9KYI0-F1
#
_cell.length_a   1.000
_cell.length_b   1.000
_cell.length_c   1.000
_cell.angle_alpha   90.00
_cell.angle_beta   90.00
_cell.angle_gamma   90.00
#
_symmetry.space_group_name_H-M   'P 1'
#
loop_
_entity.id
_entity.type
_entity.pdbx_description
1 polymer ?
#
loop_
_entity_poly.entity_id
_entity_poly.type
_entity_poly.pdbx_seq_one_letter_code
_entity_poly.pdbx_strand_id
1 'polypeptide(L)'
;AARPYFEKALKLKPNLPFPSLYIGTSLILEGHADKGLEYFSNLDIDRKGDLTQLGGMTLAHAALGNTKFLANGFSELQSALQTDGMGSALQFLILVNALLGNNDEAVAWMEKGFEHRLPMMLLLNTEPVAKNLRSEPRFQELMQQIFGKDETFEVSERKYQKPLFDKKLLEKYKLQLDRLISESIPHLDPNLTLRDMAEMLEIPPNHMSQLLNEGFNKNFSEFINSYRLEIFKEKVADPSQRHLTILALAYDSGFNSKTVFNTYFKKTMGITPRAYWKEVIAN
;
A
#
# COMPACT_ATOMS: atom_id res chain seq x y z
N ALA A 1 -6.49 0.12 4.00
CA ALA A 1 -6.84 1.31 4.83
C ALA A 1 -7.82 2.28 4.15
N ALA A 2 -7.71 2.55 2.84
CA ALA A 2 -8.57 3.53 2.14
C ALA A 2 -9.98 3.02 1.76
N ARG A 3 -10.15 1.71 1.52
CA ARG A 3 -11.40 1.09 1.03
C ARG A 3 -12.67 1.47 1.83
N PRO A 4 -12.68 1.48 3.18
CA PRO A 4 -13.87 1.86 3.94
C PRO A 4 -14.36 3.29 3.66
N TYR A 5 -13.47 4.20 3.28
CA TYR A 5 -13.84 5.58 2.94
C TYR A 5 -14.50 5.67 1.57
N PHE A 6 -14.02 4.88 0.59
CA PHE A 6 -14.65 4.79 -0.73
C PHE A 6 -16.03 4.13 -0.65
N GLU A 7 -16.16 3.06 0.14
CA GLU A 7 -17.46 2.42 0.41
C GLU A 7 -18.44 3.40 1.08
N LYS A 8 -17.97 4.18 2.05
CA LYS A 8 -18.78 5.24 2.67
C LYS A 8 -19.19 6.30 1.65
N ALA A 9 -18.30 6.69 0.73
CA ALA A 9 -18.61 7.66 -0.32
C ALA A 9 -19.71 7.14 -1.27
N LEU A 10 -19.66 5.87 -1.68
CA LEU A 10 -20.70 5.25 -2.51
C LEU A 10 -22.04 5.12 -1.79
N LYS A 11 -22.04 4.84 -0.47
CA LYS A 11 -23.27 4.86 0.34
C LYS A 11 -23.93 6.24 0.36
N LEU A 12 -23.14 7.32 0.36
CA LEU A 12 -23.64 8.69 0.34
C LEU A 12 -24.04 9.13 -1.08
N LYS A 13 -23.29 8.72 -2.10
CA LYS A 13 -23.53 9.06 -3.50
C LYS A 13 -23.11 7.88 -4.40
N PRO A 14 -24.05 7.02 -4.81
CA PRO A 14 -23.76 5.77 -5.53
C PRO A 14 -23.07 5.98 -6.89
N ASN A 15 -23.39 7.08 -7.58
CA ASN A 15 -22.92 7.32 -8.95
C ASN A 15 -21.56 8.06 -9.01
N LEU A 16 -20.75 7.97 -7.95
CA LEU A 16 -19.40 8.53 -7.96
C LEU A 16 -18.45 7.60 -8.72
N PRO A 17 -17.69 8.11 -9.71
CA PRO A 17 -16.87 7.24 -10.56
C PRO A 17 -15.58 6.76 -9.91
N PHE A 18 -14.88 7.64 -9.18
CA PHE A 18 -13.57 7.33 -8.59
C PHE A 18 -13.61 6.26 -7.49
N PRO A 19 -14.58 6.27 -6.55
CA PRO A 19 -14.61 5.26 -5.49
C PRO A 19 -14.68 3.83 -6.01
N SER A 20 -15.52 3.57 -7.03
CA SER A 20 -15.68 2.22 -7.59
C SER A 20 -14.38 1.72 -8.22
N LEU A 21 -13.71 2.57 -9.01
CA LEU A 21 -12.39 2.25 -9.55
C LEU A 21 -11.39 1.87 -8.46
N TYR A 22 -11.23 2.71 -7.43
CA TYR A 22 -10.21 2.48 -6.40
C TYR A 22 -10.52 1.30 -5.48
N ILE A 23 -11.80 0.97 -5.25
CA ILE A 23 -12.18 -0.24 -4.51
C ILE A 23 -11.70 -1.49 -5.29
N GLY A 24 -12.10 -1.62 -6.56
CA GLY A 24 -11.73 -2.78 -7.37
C GLY A 24 -10.23 -2.89 -7.61
N THR A 25 -9.57 -1.78 -7.97
CA THR A 25 -8.12 -1.76 -8.18
C THR A 25 -7.33 -2.07 -6.90
N SER A 26 -7.82 -1.66 -5.71
CA SER A 26 -7.17 -2.03 -4.46
C SER A 26 -7.17 -3.55 -4.22
N LEU A 27 -8.24 -4.26 -4.59
CA LEU A 27 -8.31 -5.71 -4.49
C LEU A 27 -7.28 -6.37 -5.41
N ILE A 28 -7.17 -5.88 -6.65
CA ILE A 28 -6.20 -6.36 -7.63
C ILE A 28 -4.77 -6.19 -7.10
N LEU A 29 -4.42 -5.00 -6.60
CA LEU A 29 -3.08 -4.69 -6.08
C LEU A 29 -2.73 -5.45 -4.79
N GLU A 30 -3.73 -5.86 -4.01
CA GLU A 30 -3.55 -6.73 -2.84
C GLU A 30 -3.38 -8.22 -3.20
N GLY A 31 -3.40 -8.57 -4.50
CA GLY A 31 -3.27 -9.94 -4.98
C GLY A 31 -4.59 -10.72 -5.02
N HIS A 32 -5.73 -10.03 -4.88
CA HIS A 32 -7.08 -10.60 -4.92
C HIS A 32 -7.79 -10.19 -6.22
N ALA A 33 -7.16 -10.48 -7.36
CA ALA A 33 -7.68 -10.10 -8.69
C ALA A 33 -9.01 -10.79 -9.04
N ASP A 34 -9.26 -11.98 -8.51
CA ASP A 34 -10.54 -12.69 -8.57
C ASP A 34 -11.68 -11.88 -7.93
N LYS A 35 -11.44 -11.33 -6.73
CA LYS A 35 -12.40 -10.46 -6.03
C LYS A 35 -12.55 -9.11 -6.72
N GLY A 36 -11.47 -8.59 -7.28
CA GLY A 36 -11.50 -7.38 -8.11
C GLY A 36 -12.39 -7.59 -9.35
N LEU A 37 -12.26 -8.73 -10.01
CA LEU A 37 -13.10 -9.11 -11.15
C LEU A 37 -14.57 -9.21 -10.75
N GLU A 38 -14.88 -9.95 -9.68
CA GLU A 38 -16.25 -10.08 -9.16
C GLU A 38 -16.85 -8.71 -8.81
N TYR A 39 -16.06 -7.84 -8.18
CA TYR A 39 -16.49 -6.49 -7.85
C TYR A 39 -16.84 -5.69 -9.11
N PHE A 40 -15.95 -5.66 -10.10
CA PHE A 40 -16.19 -4.91 -11.33
C PHE A 40 -17.35 -5.50 -12.15
N SER A 41 -17.50 -6.83 -12.20
CA SER A 41 -18.61 -7.46 -12.94
C SER A 41 -19.97 -7.13 -12.34
N ASN A 42 -20.03 -6.88 -11.03
CA ASN A 42 -21.27 -6.57 -10.32
C ASN A 42 -21.57 -5.06 -10.24
N LEU A 43 -20.76 -4.20 -10.88
CA LEU A 43 -21.07 -2.77 -10.96
C LEU A 43 -22.28 -2.54 -11.84
N ASP A 44 -23.23 -1.76 -11.33
CA ASP A 44 -24.35 -1.22 -12.10
C ASP A 44 -24.04 0.24 -12.45
N ILE A 45 -23.65 0.47 -13.71
CA ILE A 45 -23.18 1.79 -14.18
C ILE A 45 -24.21 2.36 -15.15
N ASP A 46 -25.03 3.27 -14.65
CA ASP A 46 -25.98 4.05 -15.46
C ASP A 46 -25.41 5.45 -15.77
N ARG A 47 -24.25 5.49 -16.45
CA ARG A 47 -23.61 6.76 -16.83
C ARG A 47 -23.00 6.66 -18.22
N LYS A 48 -23.48 7.50 -19.14
CA LYS A 48 -22.96 7.56 -20.51
C LYS A 48 -21.46 7.84 -20.51
N GLY A 49 -20.70 7.03 -21.25
CA GLY A 49 -19.25 7.15 -21.39
C GLY A 49 -18.44 6.64 -20.19
N ASP A 50 -19.08 6.09 -19.16
CA ASP A 50 -18.39 5.45 -18.05
C ASP A 50 -18.05 4.00 -18.38
N LEU A 51 -16.76 3.69 -18.48
CA LEU A 51 -16.27 2.35 -18.79
C LEU A 51 -15.68 1.68 -17.56
N THR A 52 -16.04 2.08 -16.34
CA THR A 52 -15.44 1.54 -15.12
C THR A 52 -15.63 0.02 -14.98
N GLN A 53 -16.78 -0.51 -15.38
CA GLN A 53 -17.03 -1.95 -15.41
C GLN A 53 -16.15 -2.65 -16.44
N LEU A 54 -16.24 -2.27 -17.73
CA LEU A 54 -15.45 -2.86 -18.81
C LEU A 54 -13.94 -2.78 -18.54
N GLY A 55 -13.46 -1.59 -18.21
CA GLY A 55 -12.05 -1.33 -17.97
C GLY A 55 -11.53 -1.99 -16.70
N GLY A 56 -12.31 -1.98 -15.62
CA GLY A 56 -11.97 -2.68 -14.39
C GLY A 56 -11.92 -4.20 -14.55
N MET A 57 -12.87 -4.79 -15.29
CA MET A 57 -12.83 -6.21 -15.65
C MET A 57 -11.59 -6.52 -16.50
N THR A 58 -11.26 -5.67 -17.48
CA THR A 58 -10.05 -5.82 -18.30
C THR A 58 -8.77 -5.80 -17.45
N LEU A 59 -8.69 -4.88 -16.49
CA LEU A 59 -7.58 -4.77 -15.54
C LEU A 59 -7.48 -6.01 -14.64
N ALA A 60 -8.60 -6.52 -14.14
CA ALA A 60 -8.62 -7.75 -13.34
C ALA A 60 -8.19 -8.98 -14.15
N HIS A 61 -8.65 -9.09 -15.39
CA HIS A 61 -8.24 -10.16 -16.30
C HIS A 61 -6.77 -10.07 -16.70
N ALA A 62 -6.20 -8.87 -16.82
CA ALA A 62 -4.77 -8.68 -16.98
C ALA A 62 -3.99 -9.25 -15.79
N ALA A 63 -4.41 -8.93 -14.55
CA ALA A 63 -3.79 -9.46 -13.34
C ALA A 63 -3.90 -11.00 -13.21
N LEU A 64 -5.00 -11.58 -13.70
CA LEU A 64 -5.22 -13.03 -13.70
C LEU A 64 -4.50 -13.78 -14.84
N GLY A 65 -3.93 -13.07 -15.82
CA GLY A 65 -3.30 -13.67 -16.99
C GLY A 65 -4.29 -14.25 -18.03
N ASN A 66 -5.55 -13.79 -18.01
CA ASN A 66 -6.59 -14.28 -18.92
C ASN A 66 -6.50 -13.62 -20.31
N THR A 67 -5.60 -14.12 -21.15
CA THR A 67 -5.25 -13.54 -22.46
C THR A 67 -6.42 -13.31 -23.41
N LYS A 68 -7.38 -14.25 -23.47
CA LYS A 68 -8.56 -14.15 -24.35
C LYS A 68 -9.45 -12.96 -23.99
N PHE A 69 -9.77 -12.81 -22.70
CA PHE A 69 -10.60 -11.69 -22.26
C PHE A 69 -9.84 -10.37 -22.41
N LEU A 70 -8.55 -10.37 -22.07
CA LEU A 70 -7.69 -9.20 -22.19
C LEU A 70 -7.69 -8.64 -23.62
N ALA A 71 -7.56 -9.51 -24.64
CA ALA A 71 -7.59 -9.08 -26.04
C ALA A 71 -8.92 -8.42 -26.44
N ASN A 72 -10.05 -9.00 -25.99
CA ASN A 72 -11.37 -8.42 -26.23
C ASN A 72 -11.53 -7.07 -25.51
N GLY A 73 -11.14 -7.00 -24.23
CA GLY A 73 -11.20 -5.77 -23.44
C GLY A 73 -10.38 -4.65 -24.05
N PHE A 74 -9.18 -4.94 -24.57
CA PHE A 74 -8.39 -3.95 -25.32
C PHE A 74 -9.11 -3.45 -26.57
N SER A 75 -9.69 -4.34 -27.36
CA SER A 75 -10.43 -4.00 -28.59
C SER A 75 -11.63 -3.09 -28.29
N GLU A 76 -12.39 -3.41 -27.24
CA GLU A 76 -13.55 -2.62 -26.83
C GLU A 76 -13.14 -1.24 -26.30
N LEU A 77 -12.10 -1.17 -25.45
CA LEU A 77 -11.56 0.10 -24.96
C LEU A 77 -11.03 0.97 -26.11
N GLN A 78 -10.31 0.38 -27.08
CA GLN A 78 -9.84 1.11 -28.26
C GLN A 78 -10.98 1.61 -29.13
N SER A 79 -12.03 0.82 -29.31
CA SER A 79 -13.24 1.24 -30.04
C SER A 79 -13.93 2.42 -29.35
N ALA A 80 -13.94 2.43 -28.02
CA ALA A 80 -14.54 3.49 -27.23
C ALA A 80 -13.79 4.84 -27.29
N LEU A 81 -12.57 4.88 -27.84
CA LEU A 81 -11.83 6.13 -28.09
C LEU A 81 -12.56 7.08 -29.04
N GLN A 82 -13.46 6.57 -29.88
CA GLN A 82 -14.26 7.36 -30.83
C GLN A 82 -15.66 7.70 -30.30
N THR A 83 -15.88 7.58 -28.99
CA THR A 83 -17.18 7.79 -28.34
C THR A 83 -17.07 8.78 -27.19
N ASP A 84 -18.20 9.12 -26.57
CA ASP A 84 -18.25 9.91 -25.32
C ASP A 84 -17.48 9.25 -24.16
N GLY A 85 -17.09 7.97 -24.29
CA GLY A 85 -16.26 7.24 -23.35
C GLY A 85 -14.75 7.37 -23.54
N MET A 86 -14.27 8.19 -24.48
CA MET A 86 -12.83 8.34 -24.79
C MET A 86 -11.96 8.54 -23.55
N GLY A 87 -12.36 9.44 -22.65
CA GLY A 87 -11.58 9.73 -21.44
C GLY A 87 -11.48 8.51 -20.50
N SER A 88 -12.57 7.76 -20.35
CA SER A 88 -12.58 6.52 -19.56
C SER A 88 -11.77 5.42 -20.26
N ALA A 89 -11.85 5.34 -21.58
CA ALA A 89 -11.10 4.37 -22.38
C ALA A 89 -9.59 4.60 -22.25
N LEU A 90 -9.13 5.83 -22.45
CA LEU A 90 -7.72 6.20 -22.29
C LEU A 90 -7.21 5.90 -20.89
N GLN A 91 -8.00 6.20 -19.85
CA GLN A 91 -7.65 5.86 -18.48
C GLN A 91 -7.37 4.36 -18.32
N PHE A 92 -8.27 3.49 -18.76
CA PHE A 92 -8.07 2.06 -18.61
C PHE A 92 -6.99 1.48 -19.53
N LEU A 93 -6.80 2.01 -20.75
CA LEU A 93 -5.68 1.61 -21.60
C LEU A 93 -4.33 1.89 -20.94
N ILE A 94 -4.19 3.02 -20.25
CA ILE A 94 -2.99 3.36 -19.46
C ILE A 94 -2.82 2.37 -18.31
N LEU A 95 -3.87 2.18 -17.48
CA LEU A 95 -3.78 1.34 -16.28
C LEU A 95 -3.49 -0.12 -16.61
N VAL A 96 -4.12 -0.67 -17.65
CA VAL A 96 -3.94 -2.07 -18.05
C VAL A 96 -2.52 -2.29 -18.59
N ASN A 97 -2.02 -1.41 -19.46
CA ASN A 97 -0.65 -1.52 -19.96
C ASN A 97 0.39 -1.34 -18.84
N ALA A 98 0.17 -0.40 -17.93
CA ALA A 98 1.03 -0.20 -16.77
C ALA A 98 1.07 -1.46 -15.89
N LEU A 99 -0.08 -2.07 -15.60
CA LEU A 99 -0.16 -3.29 -14.79
C LEU A 99 0.57 -4.48 -15.43
N LEU A 100 0.51 -4.60 -16.76
CA LEU A 100 1.19 -5.65 -17.52
C LEU A 100 2.72 -5.41 -17.65
N GLY A 101 3.21 -4.24 -17.27
CA GLY A 101 4.61 -3.83 -17.48
C GLY A 101 4.90 -3.38 -18.92
N ASN A 102 3.88 -3.12 -19.73
CA ASN A 102 4.01 -2.57 -21.08
C ASN A 102 4.24 -1.05 -21.00
N ASN A 103 5.37 -0.65 -20.42
CA ASN A 103 5.64 0.73 -20.03
C ASN A 103 5.58 1.70 -21.23
N ASP A 104 6.20 1.35 -22.35
CA ASP A 104 6.23 2.19 -23.55
C ASP A 104 4.83 2.48 -24.11
N GLU A 105 3.98 1.44 -24.15
CA GLU A 105 2.61 1.55 -24.64
C GLU A 105 1.76 2.36 -23.64
N ALA A 106 1.94 2.13 -22.34
CA ALA A 106 1.25 2.91 -21.31
C ALA A 106 1.57 4.40 -21.44
N VAL A 107 2.85 4.75 -21.62
CA VAL A 107 3.28 6.16 -21.80
C VAL A 107 2.76 6.73 -23.12
N ALA A 108 2.71 5.95 -24.21
CA ALA A 108 2.09 6.40 -25.47
C ALA A 108 0.59 6.73 -25.30
N TRP A 109 -0.16 5.96 -24.50
CA TRP A 109 -1.54 6.31 -24.16
C TRP A 109 -1.64 7.54 -23.27
N MET A 110 -0.67 7.76 -22.39
CA MET A 110 -0.60 8.98 -21.57
C MET A 110 -0.37 10.23 -22.42
N GLU A 111 0.53 10.17 -23.41
CA GLU A 111 0.77 11.27 -24.34
C GLU A 111 -0.52 11.64 -25.10
N LYS A 112 -1.28 10.65 -25.59
CA LYS A 112 -2.61 10.91 -26.18
C LYS A 112 -3.58 11.55 -25.18
N GLY A 113 -3.59 11.06 -23.94
CA GLY A 113 -4.42 11.65 -22.88
C GLY A 113 -4.06 13.12 -22.58
N PHE A 114 -2.78 13.46 -22.68
CA PHE A 114 -2.27 14.81 -22.54
C PHE A 114 -2.67 15.71 -23.73
N GLU A 115 -2.57 15.22 -24.97
CA GLU A 115 -3.05 15.93 -26.17
C GLU A 115 -4.54 16.29 -26.07
N HIS A 116 -5.34 15.39 -25.53
CA HIS A 116 -6.77 15.60 -25.27
C HIS A 116 -7.06 16.41 -24.00
N ARG A 117 -6.04 16.90 -23.29
CA ARG A 117 -6.14 17.72 -22.06
C ARG A 117 -7.00 17.08 -20.98
N LEU A 118 -6.91 15.76 -20.85
CA LEU A 118 -7.78 15.06 -19.91
C LEU A 118 -7.34 15.32 -18.46
N PRO A 119 -8.27 15.68 -17.54
CA PRO A 119 -7.91 16.02 -16.17
C PRO A 119 -7.18 14.92 -15.39
N MET A 120 -7.39 13.64 -15.74
CA MET A 120 -6.76 12.54 -15.02
C MET A 120 -5.24 12.47 -15.24
N MET A 121 -4.68 13.17 -16.23
CA MET A 121 -3.23 13.28 -16.42
C MET A 121 -2.53 13.83 -15.16
N LEU A 122 -3.20 14.70 -14.41
CA LEU A 122 -2.71 15.26 -13.15
C LEU A 122 -2.61 14.22 -12.02
N LEU A 123 -3.33 13.10 -12.13
CA LEU A 123 -3.40 12.08 -11.08
C LEU A 123 -2.42 10.92 -11.31
N LEU A 124 -1.92 10.75 -12.55
CA LEU A 124 -1.12 9.60 -12.94
C LEU A 124 0.20 9.47 -12.18
N ASN A 125 0.82 10.59 -11.78
CA ASN A 125 2.03 10.55 -10.95
C ASN A 125 1.77 9.88 -9.58
N THR A 126 0.55 9.99 -9.06
CA THR A 126 0.16 9.40 -7.77
C THR A 126 -0.50 8.02 -7.90
N GLU A 127 -0.82 7.60 -9.12
CA GLU A 127 -1.59 6.38 -9.37
C GLU A 127 -0.77 5.12 -8.99
N PRO A 128 -1.27 4.26 -8.08
CA PRO A 128 -0.53 3.10 -7.61
C PRO A 128 -0.21 2.07 -8.69
N VAL A 129 -1.14 1.85 -9.64
CA VAL A 129 -0.95 0.89 -10.75
C VAL A 129 0.16 1.36 -11.70
N ALA A 130 0.33 2.66 -11.87
CA ALA A 130 1.31 3.27 -12.77
C ALA A 130 2.67 3.52 -12.11
N LYS A 131 2.95 2.92 -10.94
CA LYS A 131 4.19 3.16 -10.19
C LYS A 131 5.45 2.84 -11.00
N ASN A 132 5.40 1.81 -11.84
CA ASN A 132 6.47 1.40 -12.74
C ASN A 132 6.80 2.46 -13.80
N LEU A 133 5.84 3.30 -14.19
CA LEU A 133 6.07 4.31 -15.23
C LEU A 133 6.94 5.48 -14.74
N ARG A 134 7.04 5.69 -13.42
CA ARG A 134 7.76 6.84 -12.84
C ARG A 134 9.26 6.85 -13.14
N SER A 135 9.84 5.68 -13.45
CA SER A 135 11.23 5.57 -13.88
C SER A 135 11.43 5.78 -15.38
N GLU A 136 10.36 5.83 -16.19
CA GLU A 136 10.46 5.97 -17.64
C GLU A 136 10.82 7.42 -18.02
N PRO A 137 11.83 7.65 -18.87
CA PRO A 137 12.21 9.00 -19.29
C PRO A 137 11.07 9.78 -19.94
N ARG A 138 10.33 9.15 -20.86
CA ARG A 138 9.17 9.76 -21.53
C ARG A 138 8.06 10.13 -20.54
N PHE A 139 7.86 9.33 -19.50
CA PHE A 139 6.92 9.66 -18.42
C PHE A 139 7.38 10.90 -17.65
N GLN A 140 8.66 10.97 -17.29
CA GLN A 140 9.23 12.11 -16.56
C GLN A 140 9.13 13.40 -17.39
N GLU A 141 9.46 13.34 -18.68
CA GLU A 141 9.29 14.46 -19.62
C GLU A 141 7.82 14.89 -19.72
N LEU A 142 6.89 13.94 -19.83
CA LEU A 142 5.46 14.23 -19.88
C LEU A 142 4.97 14.87 -18.57
N MET A 143 5.41 14.37 -17.41
CA MET A 143 5.07 14.98 -16.11
C MET A 143 5.64 16.40 -16.00
N GLN A 144 6.85 16.65 -16.48
CA GLN A 144 7.41 18.01 -16.55
C GLN A 144 6.63 18.92 -17.48
N GLN A 145 6.03 18.42 -18.56
CA GLN A 145 5.15 19.22 -19.42
C GLN A 145 3.82 19.52 -18.74
N ILE A 146 3.28 18.57 -17.97
CA ILE A 146 2.01 18.71 -17.25
C ILE A 146 2.12 19.67 -16.06
N PHE A 147 3.18 19.54 -15.25
CA PHE A 147 3.37 20.30 -14.01
C PHE A 147 4.34 21.48 -14.14
N GLY A 148 5.11 21.54 -15.23
CA GLY A 148 6.18 22.53 -15.43
C GLY A 148 7.55 22.02 -14.98
N LYS A 149 8.63 22.63 -15.53
CA LYS A 149 10.03 22.30 -15.20
C LYS A 149 10.46 22.77 -13.80
N ASP A 150 9.79 23.80 -13.28
CA ASP A 150 10.11 24.45 -12.01
C ASP A 150 9.16 24.08 -10.86
N GLU A 151 8.18 23.22 -11.11
CA GLU A 151 7.55 22.47 -10.04
C GLU A 151 8.39 21.20 -9.82
N THR A 152 9.56 21.40 -9.20
CA THR A 152 9.68 20.73 -7.92
C THR A 152 8.41 21.12 -7.17
N PHE A 153 7.39 20.29 -7.23
CA PHE A 153 6.85 19.87 -5.96
C PHE A 153 8.10 19.41 -5.20
N GLU A 154 8.69 20.35 -4.46
CA GLU A 154 8.77 20.08 -3.06
C GLU A 154 7.40 19.46 -2.75
N VAL A 155 7.35 18.12 -2.82
CA VAL A 155 6.94 17.41 -1.64
C VAL A 155 7.70 18.19 -0.59
N SER A 156 7.04 19.21 -0.03
CA SER A 156 7.34 19.56 1.32
C SER A 156 7.21 18.16 1.89
N GLU A 157 8.35 17.53 2.17
CA GLU A 157 8.46 16.82 3.41
C GLU A 157 7.67 17.75 4.31
N ARG A 158 6.44 17.38 4.64
CA ARG A 158 5.77 18.04 5.74
C ARG A 158 6.65 17.59 6.90
N LYS A 159 7.85 18.19 7.01
CA LYS A 159 8.54 18.46 8.24
C LYS A 159 7.45 19.12 9.01
N TYR A 160 6.89 18.31 9.89
CA TYR A 160 5.87 18.64 10.85
C TYR A 160 5.99 20.14 11.15
N GLN A 161 5.04 20.93 10.65
CA GLN A 161 5.09 22.38 10.82
C GLN A 161 5.03 22.62 12.33
N LYS A 162 6.19 23.00 12.87
CA LYS A 162 6.62 22.93 14.27
C LYS A 162 6.85 21.48 14.77
N PRO A 163 8.03 21.18 15.34
CA PRO A 163 8.19 19.92 16.06
C PRO A 163 7.15 19.90 17.20
N LEU A 164 6.28 18.89 17.22
CA LEU A 164 5.25 18.76 18.25
C LEU A 164 5.87 18.56 19.64
N PHE A 165 7.14 18.13 19.66
CA PHE A 165 7.98 18.06 20.85
C PHE A 165 9.11 19.07 20.78
N ASP A 166 9.35 19.80 21.87
CA ASP A 166 10.69 20.34 22.09
C ASP A 166 11.65 19.20 22.50
N LYS A 167 12.96 19.47 22.48
CA LYS A 167 13.99 18.45 22.78
C LYS A 167 13.82 17.82 24.16
N LYS A 168 13.31 18.55 25.16
CA LYS A 168 13.11 18.04 26.53
C LYS A 168 11.91 17.10 26.60
N LEU A 169 10.83 17.47 25.91
CA LEU A 169 9.60 16.72 25.86
C LEU A 169 9.77 15.41 25.07
N LEU A 170 10.55 15.44 23.98
CA LEU A 170 10.90 14.24 23.22
C LEU A 170 11.63 13.22 24.09
N GLU A 171 12.67 13.64 24.82
CA GLU A 171 13.41 12.74 25.71
C GLU A 171 12.56 12.20 26.86
N LYS A 172 11.64 13.02 27.41
CA LYS A 172 10.66 12.54 28.40
C LYS A 172 9.80 11.41 27.83
N TYR A 173 9.23 11.59 26.65
CA TYR A 173 8.35 10.60 26.04
C TYR A 173 9.09 9.34 25.57
N LYS A 174 10.35 9.46 25.15
CA LYS A 174 11.20 8.28 24.87
C LYS A 174 11.35 7.40 26.11
N LEU A 175 11.69 8.01 27.25
CA LEU A 175 11.81 7.29 28.52
C LEU A 175 10.50 6.66 28.98
N GLN A 176 9.37 7.35 28.79
CA GLN A 176 8.06 6.79 29.11
C GLN A 176 7.69 5.62 28.20
N LEU A 177 7.99 5.72 26.90
CA LEU A 177 7.75 4.64 25.95
C LEU A 177 8.63 3.42 26.24
N ASP A 178 9.91 3.61 26.52
CA ASP A 178 10.82 2.52 26.91
C ASP A 178 10.30 1.79 28.17
N ARG A 179 9.87 2.56 29.18
CA ARG A 179 9.25 1.98 30.38
C ARG A 179 7.98 1.20 30.06
N LEU A 180 7.06 1.79 29.30
CA LEU A 180 5.81 1.14 28.90
C LEU A 180 6.09 -0.21 28.23
N ILE A 181 7.02 -0.25 27.27
CA ILE A 181 7.37 -1.49 26.58
C ILE A 181 7.97 -2.54 27.52
N SER A 182 8.78 -2.11 28.50
CA SER A 182 9.38 -3.01 29.48
C SER A 182 8.41 -3.51 30.56
N GLU A 183 7.40 -2.71 30.92
CA GLU A 183 6.52 -2.98 32.07
C GLU A 183 5.19 -3.63 31.68
N SER A 184 4.60 -3.28 30.52
CA SER A 184 3.24 -3.71 30.17
C SER A 184 3.15 -4.71 29.01
N ILE A 185 4.29 -5.14 28.45
CA ILE A 185 4.42 -6.11 27.34
C ILE A 185 3.36 -5.93 26.22
N PRO A 186 3.01 -4.70 25.79
CA PRO A 186 1.89 -4.50 24.86
C PRO A 186 2.19 -5.06 23.47
N HIS A 187 3.48 -5.26 23.15
CA HIS A 187 3.95 -5.81 21.89
C HIS A 187 3.55 -7.27 21.68
N LEU A 188 3.10 -8.00 22.71
CA LEU A 188 2.53 -9.35 22.54
C LEU A 188 1.12 -9.34 21.96
N ASP A 189 0.39 -8.22 22.03
CA ASP A 189 -0.94 -8.12 21.40
C ASP A 189 -0.77 -7.98 19.88
N PRO A 190 -1.23 -8.96 19.07
CA PRO A 190 -1.15 -8.90 17.61
C PRO A 190 -2.02 -7.80 17.01
N ASN A 191 -3.02 -7.30 17.74
CA ASN A 191 -3.93 -6.24 17.32
C ASN A 191 -3.47 -4.84 17.71
N LEU A 192 -2.35 -4.71 18.44
CA LEU A 192 -1.81 -3.43 18.86
C LEU A 192 -1.65 -2.49 17.66
N THR A 193 -2.22 -1.29 17.77
CA THR A 193 -2.10 -0.23 16.78
C THR A 193 -1.32 0.98 17.33
N LEU A 194 -0.90 1.86 16.41
CA LEU A 194 -0.29 3.15 16.76
C LEU A 194 -1.20 3.98 17.68
N ARG A 195 -2.53 3.90 17.49
CA ARG A 195 -3.50 4.64 18.29
C ARG A 195 -3.53 4.11 19.73
N ASP A 196 -3.55 2.79 19.89
CA ASP A 196 -3.58 2.17 21.22
C ASP A 196 -2.32 2.54 22.01
N MET A 197 -1.15 2.52 21.38
CA MET A 197 0.10 3.00 22.01
C MET A 197 0.05 4.50 22.37
N ALA A 198 -0.57 5.32 21.53
CA ALA A 198 -0.75 6.74 21.80
C ALA A 198 -1.67 6.98 22.99
N GLU A 199 -2.75 6.21 23.11
CA GLU A 199 -3.66 6.22 24.25
C GLU A 199 -2.95 5.78 25.54
N MET A 200 -2.11 4.73 25.49
CA MET A 200 -1.31 4.28 26.66
C MET A 200 -0.34 5.34 27.19
N LEU A 201 0.15 6.24 26.32
CA LEU A 201 1.05 7.34 26.67
C LEU A 201 0.32 8.68 26.84
N GLU A 202 -1.02 8.67 26.75
CA GLU A 202 -1.88 9.87 26.82
C GLU A 202 -1.45 10.98 25.85
N ILE A 203 -1.01 10.60 24.64
CA ILE A 203 -0.62 11.53 23.58
C ILE A 203 -1.48 11.36 22.32
N PRO A 204 -1.63 12.40 21.49
CA PRO A 204 -2.32 12.26 20.21
C PRO A 204 -1.55 11.31 19.26
N PRO A 205 -2.22 10.52 18.39
CA PRO A 205 -1.56 9.55 17.51
C PRO A 205 -0.50 10.12 16.56
N ASN A 206 -0.67 11.37 16.12
CA ASN A 206 0.33 12.06 15.30
C ASN A 206 1.63 12.36 16.08
N HIS A 207 1.54 12.59 17.39
CA HIS A 207 2.69 12.75 18.29
C HIS A 207 3.39 11.41 18.50
N MET A 208 2.65 10.30 18.62
CA MET A 208 3.27 8.97 18.68
C MET A 208 4.06 8.66 17.40
N SER A 209 3.49 8.95 16.22
CA SER A 209 4.22 8.79 14.95
C SER A 209 5.50 9.63 14.93
N GLN A 210 5.44 10.88 15.40
CA GLN A 210 6.63 11.72 15.47
C GLN A 210 7.65 11.19 16.49
N LEU A 211 7.22 10.74 17.66
CA LEU A 211 8.07 10.16 18.71
C LEU A 211 8.86 8.96 18.18
N LEU A 212 8.20 8.07 17.44
CA LEU A 212 8.84 6.88 16.88
C LEU A 212 9.85 7.25 15.79
N ASN A 213 9.47 8.13 14.86
CA ASN A 213 10.35 8.54 13.77
C ASN A 213 11.55 9.39 14.24
N GLU A 214 11.33 10.39 15.09
CA GLU A 214 12.39 11.29 15.54
C GLU A 214 13.16 10.72 16.74
N GLY A 215 12.49 10.01 17.64
CA GLY A 215 13.09 9.48 18.86
C GLY A 215 13.78 8.13 18.69
N PHE A 216 13.27 7.28 17.80
CA PHE A 216 13.75 5.90 17.61
C PHE A 216 14.16 5.58 16.17
N ASN A 217 13.98 6.51 15.23
CA ASN A 217 14.25 6.32 13.80
C ASN A 217 13.56 5.06 13.23
N LYS A 218 12.32 4.80 13.66
CA LYS A 218 11.52 3.65 13.25
C LYS A 218 10.08 4.07 13.02
N ASN A 219 9.41 3.45 12.06
CA ASN A 219 7.94 3.48 12.03
C ASN A 219 7.35 2.52 13.08
N PHE A 220 6.04 2.61 13.34
CA PHE A 220 5.34 1.75 14.31
C PHE A 220 5.59 0.25 14.10
N SER A 221 5.43 -0.23 12.88
CA SER A 221 5.61 -1.65 12.56
C SER A 221 7.05 -2.09 12.82
N GLU A 222 8.03 -1.27 12.46
CA GLU A 222 9.45 -1.55 12.71
C GLU A 222 9.81 -1.51 14.19
N PHE A 223 9.22 -0.58 14.94
CA PHE A 223 9.41 -0.45 16.38
C PHE A 223 8.88 -1.70 17.10
N ILE A 224 7.59 -2.02 16.94
CA ILE A 224 6.97 -3.16 17.62
C ILE A 224 7.57 -4.49 17.18
N ASN A 225 7.77 -4.71 15.87
CA ASN A 225 8.32 -5.98 15.40
C ASN A 225 9.76 -6.19 15.87
N SER A 226 10.51 -5.14 16.22
CA SER A 226 11.84 -5.32 16.81
C SER A 226 11.77 -6.00 18.18
N TYR A 227 10.83 -5.62 19.04
CA TYR A 227 10.63 -6.28 20.34
C TYR A 227 10.06 -7.70 20.18
N ARG A 228 9.08 -7.88 19.29
CA ARG A 228 8.53 -9.21 18.99
C ARG A 228 9.59 -10.19 18.48
N LEU A 229 10.55 -9.69 17.70
CA LEU A 229 11.66 -10.50 17.22
C LEU A 229 12.61 -10.92 18.36
N GLU A 230 12.89 -10.03 19.31
CA GLU A 230 13.71 -10.39 20.47
C GLU A 230 13.03 -11.44 21.35
N ILE A 231 11.72 -11.30 21.65
CA ILE A 231 10.96 -12.35 22.35
C ILE A 231 11.00 -13.68 21.59
N PHE A 232 10.84 -13.63 20.26
CA PHE A 232 10.93 -14.84 19.46
C PHE A 232 12.29 -15.53 19.64
N LYS A 233 13.39 -14.77 19.63
CA LYS A 233 14.74 -15.33 19.84
C LYS A 233 14.89 -15.93 21.23
N GLU A 234 14.39 -15.28 22.27
CA GLU A 234 14.38 -15.80 23.64
C GLU A 234 13.64 -17.14 23.72
N LYS A 235 12.46 -17.23 23.11
CA LYS A 235 11.66 -18.46 23.08
C LYS A 235 12.32 -19.59 22.30
N VAL A 236 13.02 -19.26 21.21
CA VAL A 236 13.78 -20.27 20.44
C VAL A 236 14.97 -20.81 21.25
N ALA A 237 15.59 -19.97 22.08
CA ALA A 237 16.71 -20.36 22.93
C ALA A 237 16.28 -21.23 24.13
N ASP A 238 15.02 -21.13 24.58
CA ASP A 238 14.47 -21.91 25.68
C ASP A 238 14.25 -23.39 25.29
N PRO A 239 14.98 -24.35 25.90
CA PRO A 239 14.82 -25.76 25.58
C PRO A 239 13.41 -26.31 25.86
N SER A 240 12.67 -25.71 26.80
CA SER A 240 11.31 -26.15 27.15
C SER A 240 10.31 -25.91 26.01
N GLN A 241 10.58 -24.93 25.15
CA GLN A 241 9.73 -24.50 24.05
C GLN A 241 9.97 -25.29 22.74
N ARG A 242 10.97 -26.18 22.70
CA ARG A 242 11.39 -26.92 21.49
C ARG A 242 10.30 -27.80 20.87
N HIS A 243 9.26 -28.14 21.63
CA HIS A 243 8.10 -28.90 21.15
C HIS A 243 7.14 -28.06 20.28
N LEU A 244 7.24 -26.72 20.35
CA LEU A 244 6.43 -25.81 19.55
C LEU A 244 7.03 -25.57 18.17
N THR A 245 6.17 -25.25 17.20
CA THR A 245 6.62 -24.91 15.84
C THR A 245 7.16 -23.47 15.79
N ILE A 246 8.08 -23.19 14.86
CA ILE A 246 8.58 -21.83 14.59
C ILE A 246 7.42 -20.83 14.43
N LEU A 247 6.35 -21.24 13.75
CA LEU A 247 5.20 -20.37 13.52
C LEU A 247 4.38 -20.13 14.79
N ALA A 248 4.20 -21.15 15.62
CA ALA A 248 3.55 -21.00 16.93
C ALA A 248 4.33 -20.01 17.81
N LEU A 249 5.65 -20.16 17.88
CA LEU A 249 6.50 -19.23 18.63
C LEU A 249 6.47 -17.81 18.09
N ALA A 250 6.38 -17.64 16.77
CA ALA A 250 6.22 -16.32 16.17
C ALA A 250 4.88 -15.67 16.58
N TYR A 251 3.79 -16.42 16.53
CA TYR A 251 2.48 -15.91 16.97
C TYR A 251 2.42 -15.63 18.45
N ASP A 252 2.99 -16.49 19.29
CA ASP A 252 3.08 -16.26 20.73
C ASP A 252 4.02 -15.08 21.05
N SER A 253 4.86 -14.65 20.11
CA SER A 253 5.69 -13.45 20.23
C SER A 253 4.97 -12.18 19.74
N GLY A 254 3.70 -12.27 19.37
CA GLY A 254 2.84 -11.15 19.00
C GLY A 254 2.74 -10.87 17.50
N PHE A 255 3.39 -11.64 16.62
CA PHE A 255 3.24 -11.44 15.17
C PHE A 255 1.82 -11.78 14.71
N ASN A 256 1.22 -10.94 13.85
CA ASN A 256 -0.15 -11.12 13.37
C ASN A 256 -0.28 -12.04 12.14
N SER A 257 0.83 -12.35 11.45
CA SER A 257 0.82 -13.19 10.26
C SER A 257 2.20 -13.78 9.94
N LYS A 258 2.19 -14.97 9.32
CA LYS A 258 3.38 -15.65 8.80
C LYS A 258 4.19 -14.77 7.84
N THR A 259 3.52 -14.02 6.97
CA THR A 259 4.18 -13.17 5.95
C THR A 259 4.93 -12.02 6.59
N VAL A 260 4.31 -11.32 7.56
CA VAL A 260 4.95 -10.22 8.29
C VAL A 260 6.16 -10.73 9.07
N PHE A 261 6.01 -11.84 9.79
CA PHE A 261 7.10 -12.47 10.53
C PHE A 261 8.29 -12.84 9.61
N ASN A 262 8.04 -13.62 8.56
CA ASN A 262 9.12 -14.09 7.68
C ASN A 262 9.85 -12.93 6.99
N THR A 263 9.11 -11.92 6.52
CA THR A 263 9.67 -10.76 5.83
C THR A 263 10.51 -9.91 6.79
N TYR A 264 9.98 -9.62 7.99
CA TYR A 264 10.69 -8.84 8.99
C TYR A 264 11.92 -9.57 9.54
N PHE A 265 11.79 -10.88 9.81
CA PHE A 265 12.90 -11.72 10.27
C PHE A 265 14.03 -11.74 9.25
N LYS A 266 13.73 -12.05 7.98
CA LYS A 266 14.77 -12.12 6.93
C LYS A 266 15.41 -10.75 6.68
N LYS A 267 14.63 -9.66 6.71
CA LYS A 267 15.14 -8.28 6.59
C LYS A 267 16.13 -7.96 7.71
N THR A 268 15.84 -8.36 8.94
CA THR A 268 16.61 -7.97 10.13
C THR A 268 17.79 -8.90 10.39
N MET A 269 17.61 -10.21 10.21
CA MET A 269 18.61 -11.23 10.54
C MET A 269 19.44 -11.68 9.34
N GLY A 270 19.05 -11.33 8.10
CA GLY A 270 19.71 -11.78 6.86
C GLY A 270 19.50 -13.27 6.51
N ILE A 271 19.05 -14.09 7.46
CA ILE A 271 18.78 -15.52 7.30
C ILE A 271 17.29 -15.85 7.50
N THR A 272 16.88 -17.05 7.10
CA THR A 272 15.49 -17.50 7.30
C THR A 272 15.26 -17.98 8.74
N PRO A 273 14.03 -17.88 9.27
CA PRO A 273 13.72 -18.41 10.61
C PRO A 273 14.08 -19.89 10.80
N ARG A 274 13.94 -20.70 9.73
CA ARG A 274 14.31 -22.12 9.74
C ARG A 274 15.82 -22.34 9.82
N ALA A 275 16.61 -21.50 9.17
CA ALA A 275 18.07 -21.54 9.28
C ALA A 275 18.50 -21.16 10.70
N TYR A 276 17.98 -20.06 11.23
CA TYR A 276 18.23 -19.61 12.60
C TYR A 276 17.86 -20.68 13.64
N TRP A 277 16.69 -21.31 13.53
CA TRP A 277 16.26 -22.39 14.41
C TRP A 277 17.25 -23.56 14.44
N LYS A 278 17.79 -23.96 13.28
CA LYS A 278 18.80 -25.01 13.21
C LYS A 278 20.10 -24.60 13.88
N GLU A 279 20.54 -23.37 13.70
CA GLU A 279 21.77 -22.85 14.32
C GLU A 279 21.66 -22.80 15.85
N VAL A 280 20.50 -22.39 16.38
CA VAL A 280 20.29 -22.28 17.83
C VAL A 280 20.08 -23.64 18.49
N ILE A 281 19.47 -24.62 17.82
CA ILE A 281 19.26 -25.97 18.38
C ILE A 281 20.46 -26.90 18.19
N ALA A 282 21.30 -26.65 17.19
CA ALA A 282 22.52 -27.43 16.99
C ALA A 282 23.65 -27.06 17.98
N ASN A 283 23.54 -25.91 18.65
CA ASN A 283 24.40 -25.47 19.76
C ASN A 283 23.74 -25.77 21.11
#